data_AF-A0A381ZWU1-F1
#
_entry.id   AF-A0A381ZWU1-F1
#
_cell.length_a   1.000
_cell.length_b   1.000
_cell.length_c   1.000
_cell.angle_alpha   90.00
_cell.angle_beta   90.00
_cell.angle_gamma   90.00
#
_symmetry.space_group_name_H-M   'P 1'
#
loop_
_entity.id
_entity.type
_entity.pdbx_description
1 polymer ?
#
loop_
_entity_poly.entity_id
_entity_poly.type
_entity_poly.pdbx_seq_one_letter_code
_entity_poly.pdbx_strand_id
1 'polypeptide(L)'
;MFDYRAIREKGAQLVISGGKAPGSEPLKACLNSLQSILDSKENGAKLTSLECHDILCIISDAVLAGGIRRSALISLFSINDESMLTCKSLHRAEVDDVLGQVNGSYNVRVNIYREDVYYEQKTVWIPESDFNRLKNDNVLQWYYLYPYRARSNNSMVVARPLITDDLFRERWEIIKNSGSGEPGLYFTNNVELGSNPCCEISLNPNQFCNLTSVNVATITSQEDLEERSKAAAFLGTLQASYTDYHYLKSDWKKITEKEALLGVSLTGIASIDYTKYDFRKAAQSAVEENQRVAKNIGVNSAKRITCIKPEGSGSLVLGTSSGIHAWHNSFYNRRIRVGKNEAIYQYLVNTNPDVVEDEVFGNNAVITIPVKAPENAVVRSESVDNFLDRIKYFTENWVQPGHNYGMNTHNVSATVSIKDSEWDDVADWIWDNQDSFNGLSFLPYDSGTYTQAPFEDITEEDYLKGVENLKKIDLKEVLEIEDNTDLQGEMACSGGSCEIV
;
A
#
# COMPACT_ATOMS: atom_id res chain seq x y z
N MET A 1 15.89 -28.19 -17.12
CA MET A 1 14.65 -28.92 -16.78
C MET A 1 14.47 -28.85 -15.27
N PHE A 2 13.39 -28.24 -14.80
CA PHE A 2 13.08 -28.16 -13.37
C PHE A 2 12.26 -29.40 -12.95
N ASP A 3 12.59 -29.99 -11.80
CA ASP A 3 11.84 -31.10 -11.20
C ASP A 3 10.95 -30.57 -10.07
N TYR A 4 9.64 -30.60 -10.28
CA TYR A 4 8.65 -30.08 -9.34
C TYR A 4 8.15 -31.13 -8.33
N ARG A 5 8.58 -32.40 -8.43
CA ARG A 5 8.08 -33.49 -7.57
C ARG A 5 8.43 -33.33 -6.09
N ALA A 6 9.45 -32.53 -5.79
CA ALA A 6 9.83 -32.20 -4.42
C ALA A 6 8.97 -31.07 -3.81
N ILE A 7 8.10 -30.44 -4.61
CA ILE A 7 7.19 -29.39 -4.13
C ILE A 7 5.94 -30.08 -3.58
N ARG A 8 5.56 -29.69 -2.37
CA ARG A 8 4.34 -30.18 -1.71
C ARG A 8 3.11 -29.98 -2.58
N GLU A 9 2.17 -30.91 -2.51
CA GLU A 9 0.94 -30.88 -3.28
C GLU A 9 0.02 -29.73 -2.87
N LYS A 10 -0.88 -29.33 -3.77
CA LYS A 10 -1.91 -28.34 -3.48
C LYS A 10 -2.80 -28.82 -2.34
N GLY A 11 -3.06 -27.96 -1.36
CA GLY A 11 -3.84 -28.28 -0.17
C GLY A 11 -3.03 -28.76 1.02
N ALA A 12 -1.74 -29.09 0.85
CA ALA A 12 -0.87 -29.51 1.95
C ALA A 12 -0.71 -28.39 3.00
N GLN A 13 -0.82 -28.73 4.28
CA GLN A 13 -0.77 -27.74 5.36
C GLN A 13 0.62 -27.08 5.49
N LEU A 14 0.61 -25.78 5.78
CA LEU A 14 1.84 -25.01 6.01
C LEU A 14 2.08 -24.81 7.49
N VAL A 15 3.17 -25.40 7.99
CA VAL A 15 3.48 -25.47 9.42
C VAL A 15 3.77 -24.10 10.05
N ILE A 16 4.39 -23.17 9.29
CA ILE A 16 4.92 -21.92 9.84
C ILE A 16 3.93 -20.75 9.70
N SER A 17 3.19 -20.69 8.60
CA SER A 17 2.42 -19.50 8.21
C SER A 17 0.93 -19.60 8.47
N GLY A 18 0.41 -20.77 8.85
CA GLY A 18 -1.00 -21.08 8.67
C GLY A 18 -1.34 -21.20 7.18
N GLY A 19 -2.46 -21.85 6.85
CA GLY A 19 -2.95 -21.99 5.47
C GLY A 19 -2.48 -23.25 4.71
N LYS A 20 -2.85 -23.31 3.42
CA LYS A 20 -2.64 -24.46 2.53
C LYS A 20 -1.71 -24.11 1.39
N ALA A 21 -0.90 -25.07 0.97
CA ALA A 21 0.03 -24.90 -0.13
C ALA A 21 -0.71 -24.79 -1.48
N PRO A 22 -0.20 -23.99 -2.43
CA PRO A 22 -0.82 -23.84 -3.75
C PRO A 22 -0.50 -24.98 -4.73
N GLY A 23 0.46 -25.85 -4.37
CA GLY A 23 1.06 -26.81 -5.30
C GLY A 23 2.14 -26.17 -6.18
N SER A 24 2.64 -26.94 -7.16
CA SER A 24 3.73 -26.52 -8.04
C SER A 24 3.31 -25.62 -9.20
N GLU A 25 2.01 -25.59 -9.54
CA GLU A 25 1.54 -24.99 -10.79
C GLU A 25 1.84 -23.48 -10.90
N PRO A 26 1.67 -22.66 -9.84
CA PRO A 26 2.01 -21.24 -9.95
C PRO A 26 3.49 -20.98 -10.21
N LEU A 27 4.39 -21.75 -9.58
CA LEU A 27 5.82 -21.65 -9.83
C LEU A 27 6.15 -22.05 -11.27
N LYS A 28 5.51 -23.11 -11.79
CA LYS A 28 5.70 -23.56 -13.16
C LYS A 28 5.25 -22.49 -14.17
N ALA A 29 4.07 -21.90 -13.96
CA ALA A 29 3.56 -20.81 -14.80
C ALA A 29 4.50 -19.60 -14.78
N CYS A 30 4.96 -19.21 -13.58
CA CYS A 30 5.96 -18.15 -13.40
C CYS A 30 7.23 -18.42 -14.21
N LEU A 31 7.87 -19.58 -14.00
CA LEU A 31 9.12 -19.93 -14.68
C LEU A 31 8.97 -19.98 -16.20
N ASN A 32 7.83 -20.45 -16.72
CA ASN A 32 7.55 -20.44 -18.16
C ASN A 32 7.41 -19.01 -18.70
N SER A 33 6.72 -18.11 -17.98
CA SER A 33 6.59 -16.70 -18.38
C SER A 33 7.94 -16.00 -18.37
N LEU A 34 8.76 -16.23 -17.34
CA LEU A 34 10.13 -15.70 -17.27
C LEU A 34 10.99 -16.22 -18.43
N GLN A 35 10.92 -17.53 -18.72
CA GLN A 35 11.64 -18.13 -19.83
C GLN A 35 11.23 -17.50 -21.17
N SER A 36 9.93 -17.25 -21.39
CA SER A 36 9.46 -16.60 -22.62
C SER A 36 10.03 -15.19 -22.81
N ILE A 37 10.18 -14.41 -21.73
CA ILE A 37 10.82 -13.08 -21.80
C ILE A 37 12.29 -13.24 -22.16
N LEU A 38 13.01 -14.17 -21.51
CA LEU A 38 14.43 -14.39 -21.74
C LEU A 38 14.73 -14.98 -23.14
N ASP A 39 13.91 -15.89 -23.63
CA ASP A 39 14.06 -16.52 -24.96
C ASP A 39 13.80 -15.53 -26.10
N SER A 40 13.06 -14.44 -25.84
CA SER A 40 12.87 -13.36 -26.80
C SER A 40 14.14 -12.51 -27.01
N LYS A 41 15.18 -12.72 -26.18
CA LYS A 41 16.41 -11.94 -26.21
C LYS A 41 17.56 -12.70 -26.86
N GLU A 42 18.35 -11.97 -27.63
CA GLU A 42 19.65 -12.45 -28.07
C GLU A 42 20.63 -12.50 -26.89
N ASN A 43 21.47 -13.53 -26.84
CA ASN A 43 22.48 -13.67 -25.79
C ASN A 43 23.43 -12.45 -25.77
N GLY A 44 23.50 -11.77 -24.63
CA GLY A 44 24.29 -10.55 -24.44
C GLY A 44 23.47 -9.25 -24.56
N ALA A 45 22.22 -9.32 -25.03
CA ALA A 45 21.30 -8.19 -24.98
C ALA A 45 20.93 -7.86 -23.52
N LYS A 46 20.70 -6.57 -23.24
CA LYS A 46 20.20 -6.12 -21.94
C LYS A 46 18.68 -6.17 -21.92
N LEU A 47 18.13 -6.53 -20.76
CA LEU A 47 16.72 -6.33 -20.47
C LEU A 47 16.42 -4.83 -20.37
N THR A 48 15.26 -4.43 -20.85
CA THR A 48 14.71 -3.08 -20.64
C THR A 48 14.16 -2.94 -19.21
N SER A 49 13.94 -1.72 -18.75
CA SER A 49 13.32 -1.47 -17.44
C SER A 49 11.95 -2.14 -17.32
N LEU A 50 11.13 -2.06 -18.36
CA LEU A 50 9.80 -2.68 -18.41
C LEU A 50 9.87 -4.20 -18.31
N GLU A 51 10.84 -4.84 -18.96
CA GLU A 51 11.03 -6.29 -18.85
C GLU A 51 11.50 -6.70 -17.46
N CYS A 52 12.40 -5.94 -16.84
CA CYS A 52 12.79 -6.14 -15.44
C CYS A 52 11.59 -6.00 -14.49
N HIS A 53 10.75 -4.98 -14.71
CA HIS A 53 9.51 -4.77 -13.97
C HIS A 53 8.54 -5.95 -14.14
N ASP A 54 8.29 -6.37 -15.37
CA ASP A 54 7.38 -7.48 -15.70
C ASP A 54 7.86 -8.78 -15.04
N ILE A 55 9.17 -9.07 -15.09
CA ILE A 55 9.78 -10.23 -14.40
C ILE A 55 9.48 -10.20 -12.90
N LEU A 56 9.69 -9.06 -12.23
CA LEU A 56 9.45 -8.94 -10.78
C LEU A 56 7.96 -9.07 -10.45
N CYS A 57 7.08 -8.45 -11.24
CA CYS A 57 5.63 -8.54 -11.09
C CYS A 57 5.12 -9.97 -11.29
N ILE A 58 5.64 -10.72 -12.27
CA ILE A 58 5.32 -12.13 -12.51
C ILE A 58 5.77 -13.01 -11.33
N ILE A 59 6.97 -12.77 -10.80
CA ILE A 59 7.46 -13.47 -9.60
C ILE A 59 6.53 -13.18 -8.41
N SER A 60 6.15 -11.92 -8.24
CA SER A 60 5.24 -11.48 -7.19
C SER A 60 3.87 -12.16 -7.29
N ASP A 61 3.30 -12.24 -8.50
CA ASP A 61 2.03 -12.90 -8.76
C ASP A 61 2.06 -14.41 -8.41
N ALA A 62 3.19 -15.06 -8.65
CA ALA A 62 3.38 -16.46 -8.29
C ALA A 62 3.36 -16.72 -6.76
N VAL A 63 3.80 -15.75 -5.97
CA VAL A 63 3.73 -15.81 -4.50
C VAL A 63 2.28 -15.72 -4.03
N LEU A 64 1.46 -14.89 -4.68
CA LEU A 64 0.04 -14.72 -4.36
C LEU A 64 -0.80 -15.97 -4.55
N ALA A 65 -0.57 -16.68 -5.66
CA ALA A 65 -1.30 -17.91 -5.96
C ALA A 65 -1.15 -18.97 -4.84
N GLY A 66 -0.17 -18.78 -3.96
CA GLY A 66 0.01 -19.40 -2.65
C GLY A 66 -1.16 -19.32 -1.68
N GLY A 67 -2.05 -18.33 -1.83
CA GLY A 67 -3.11 -18.03 -0.88
C GLY A 67 -2.63 -17.28 0.36
N ILE A 68 -1.46 -17.58 0.93
CA ILE A 68 -1.18 -17.16 2.32
C ILE A 68 -0.77 -15.69 2.51
N ARG A 69 -0.23 -15.01 1.49
CA ARG A 69 0.24 -13.62 1.62
C ARG A 69 0.07 -12.85 0.33
N ARG A 70 -0.47 -11.62 0.44
CA ARG A 70 -0.40 -10.66 -0.65
C ARG A 70 1.00 -10.04 -0.78
N SER A 71 1.60 -10.09 -1.97
CA SER A 71 2.84 -9.39 -2.33
C SER A 71 2.50 -8.02 -2.90
N ALA A 72 3.10 -6.96 -2.36
CA ALA A 72 3.00 -5.61 -2.88
C ALA A 72 4.42 -5.09 -3.18
N LEU A 73 4.61 -4.55 -4.37
CA LEU A 73 5.86 -3.97 -4.83
C LEU A 73 5.69 -2.46 -4.99
N ILE A 74 6.81 -1.77 -4.92
CA ILE A 74 6.97 -0.44 -5.51
C ILE A 74 8.04 -0.54 -6.59
N SER A 75 7.73 -0.01 -7.78
CA SER A 75 8.72 0.12 -8.85
C SER A 75 9.14 1.57 -8.96
N LEU A 76 10.37 1.84 -8.51
CA LEU A 76 11.01 3.14 -8.65
C LEU A 76 11.78 3.16 -9.98
N PHE A 77 11.39 4.05 -10.90
CA PHE A 77 11.94 4.10 -12.24
C PHE A 77 12.39 5.51 -12.63
N SER A 78 13.20 5.62 -13.68
CA SER A 78 13.70 6.93 -14.14
C SER A 78 12.55 7.81 -14.64
N ILE A 79 12.58 9.10 -14.29
CA ILE A 79 11.60 10.09 -14.76
C ILE A 79 11.49 10.18 -16.30
N ASN A 80 12.51 9.72 -17.04
CA ASN A 80 12.55 9.74 -18.50
C ASN A 80 12.19 8.39 -19.16
N ASP A 81 11.75 7.40 -18.38
CA ASP A 81 11.40 6.08 -18.91
C ASP A 81 9.93 6.04 -19.34
N GLU A 82 9.68 6.43 -20.60
CA GLU A 82 8.34 6.44 -21.20
C GLU A 82 7.66 5.07 -21.15
N SER A 83 8.43 3.98 -21.26
CA SER A 83 7.87 2.63 -21.21
C SER A 83 7.31 2.29 -19.84
N MET A 84 7.95 2.75 -18.77
CA MET A 84 7.47 2.58 -17.39
C MET A 84 6.35 3.56 -17.05
N LEU A 85 6.40 4.80 -17.56
CA LEU A 85 5.34 5.80 -17.42
C LEU A 85 4.00 5.27 -17.92
N THR A 86 3.98 4.62 -19.09
CA THR A 86 2.74 4.18 -19.76
C THR A 86 2.46 2.68 -19.60
N CYS A 87 3.22 1.93 -18.80
CA CYS A 87 3.02 0.48 -18.68
C CYS A 87 1.68 0.07 -18.03
N LYS A 88 1.04 1.01 -17.32
CA LYS A 88 -0.27 0.86 -16.68
C LYS A 88 -1.30 1.87 -17.23
N SER A 89 -1.17 2.26 -18.51
CA SER A 89 -2.16 3.09 -19.21
C SER A 89 -3.04 2.27 -20.15
N LEU A 90 -4.02 2.91 -20.79
CA LEU A 90 -4.74 2.30 -21.92
C LEU A 90 -3.75 1.93 -23.04
N HIS A 91 -3.96 0.77 -23.66
CA HIS A 91 -3.19 0.29 -24.79
C HIS A 91 -4.04 0.30 -26.06
N ARG A 92 -3.46 0.70 -27.19
CA ARG A 92 -4.08 0.49 -28.49
C ARG A 92 -4.14 -1.01 -28.78
N ALA A 93 -5.35 -1.53 -28.99
CA ALA A 93 -5.60 -2.93 -29.25
C ALA A 93 -6.74 -3.08 -30.26
N GLU A 94 -6.59 -4.02 -31.19
CA GLU A 94 -7.59 -4.32 -32.22
C GLU A 94 -7.98 -5.79 -32.13
N VAL A 95 -9.28 -6.08 -32.30
CA VAL A 95 -9.78 -7.46 -32.29
C VAL A 95 -9.32 -8.19 -33.55
N ASP A 96 -8.56 -9.26 -33.37
CA ASP A 96 -8.14 -10.18 -34.42
C ASP A 96 -9.23 -11.25 -34.64
N ASP A 97 -9.67 -11.89 -33.57
CA ASP A 97 -10.67 -12.97 -33.62
C ASP A 97 -11.47 -13.09 -32.31
N VAL A 98 -12.69 -13.63 -32.40
CA VAL A 98 -13.55 -13.95 -31.24
C VAL A 98 -13.58 -15.46 -31.08
N LEU A 99 -12.87 -15.95 -30.07
CA LEU A 99 -12.67 -17.38 -29.83
C LEU A 99 -13.84 -18.02 -29.07
N GLY A 100 -14.63 -17.24 -28.34
CA GLY A 100 -15.82 -17.73 -27.64
C GLY A 100 -16.46 -16.71 -26.71
N GLN A 101 -17.59 -17.09 -26.11
CA GLN A 101 -18.32 -16.26 -25.14
C GLN A 101 -18.89 -17.14 -24.02
N VAL A 102 -18.73 -16.70 -22.77
CA VAL A 102 -19.26 -17.38 -21.58
C VAL A 102 -19.77 -16.33 -20.60
N ASN A 103 -21.01 -16.45 -20.14
CA ASN A 103 -21.62 -15.60 -19.11
C ASN A 103 -21.42 -14.08 -19.32
N GLY A 104 -21.60 -13.60 -20.55
CA GLY A 104 -21.42 -12.18 -20.88
C GLY A 104 -19.95 -11.72 -20.97
N SER A 105 -18.98 -12.62 -20.87
CA SER A 105 -17.56 -12.35 -21.14
C SER A 105 -17.15 -12.98 -22.48
N TYR A 106 -16.37 -12.23 -23.27
CA TYR A 106 -15.84 -12.65 -24.55
C TYR A 106 -14.38 -13.08 -24.41
N ASN A 107 -14.04 -14.23 -24.98
CA ASN A 107 -12.67 -14.66 -25.19
C ASN A 107 -12.22 -14.17 -26.57
N VAL A 108 -11.32 -13.19 -26.60
CA VAL A 108 -10.91 -12.53 -27.83
C VAL A 108 -9.39 -12.61 -27.99
N ARG A 109 -8.97 -12.74 -29.24
CA ARG A 109 -7.59 -12.53 -29.64
C ARG A 109 -7.45 -11.09 -30.09
N VAL A 110 -6.46 -10.39 -29.54
CA VAL A 110 -6.21 -8.98 -29.81
C VAL A 110 -4.79 -8.75 -30.28
N ASN A 111 -4.63 -7.90 -31.29
CA ASN A 111 -3.35 -7.37 -31.74
C ASN A 111 -3.07 -6.07 -30.97
N ILE A 112 -1.92 -5.99 -30.32
CA ILE A 112 -1.53 -4.89 -29.44
C ILE A 112 -0.49 -4.04 -30.18
N TYR A 113 -0.63 -2.73 -30.09
CA TYR A 113 0.27 -1.78 -30.75
C TYR A 113 0.97 -0.88 -29.72
N ARG A 114 2.21 -0.49 -30.04
CA ARG A 114 2.97 0.54 -29.31
C ARG A 114 3.45 1.55 -30.33
N GLU A 115 3.13 2.83 -30.13
CA GLU A 115 3.46 3.92 -31.08
C GLU A 115 3.03 3.56 -32.52
N ASP A 116 1.82 3.00 -32.67
CA ASP A 116 1.25 2.52 -33.94
C ASP A 116 2.00 1.37 -34.65
N VAL A 117 3.01 0.79 -34.00
CA VAL A 117 3.71 -0.41 -34.48
C VAL A 117 3.14 -1.64 -33.79
N TYR A 118 2.86 -2.69 -34.57
CA TYR A 118 2.46 -3.99 -34.01
C TYR A 118 3.51 -4.48 -33.02
N TYR A 119 3.08 -4.81 -31.81
CA TYR A 119 3.94 -5.23 -30.72
C TYR A 119 3.82 -6.74 -30.47
N GLU A 120 2.62 -7.20 -30.10
CA GLU A 120 2.36 -8.62 -29.86
C GLU A 120 0.87 -8.95 -30.01
N GLN A 121 0.55 -10.23 -29.98
CA GLN A 121 -0.82 -10.74 -29.96
C GLN A 121 -1.10 -11.49 -28.67
N LYS A 122 -2.26 -11.25 -28.06
CA LYS A 122 -2.70 -11.94 -26.84
C LYS A 122 -4.13 -12.42 -26.93
N THR A 123 -4.46 -13.42 -26.12
CA THR A 123 -5.82 -13.89 -25.90
C THR A 123 -6.27 -13.47 -24.51
N VAL A 124 -7.41 -12.77 -24.43
CA VAL A 124 -7.93 -12.18 -23.18
C VAL A 124 -9.42 -12.45 -23.02
N TRP A 125 -9.86 -12.53 -21.76
CA TRP A 125 -11.28 -12.54 -21.40
C TRP A 125 -11.70 -11.14 -20.98
N ILE A 126 -12.75 -10.62 -21.61
CA ILE A 126 -13.25 -9.25 -21.36
C ILE A 126 -14.78 -9.25 -21.24
N PRO A 127 -15.35 -8.48 -20.29
CA PRO A 127 -16.81 -8.31 -20.20
C PRO A 127 -17.39 -7.69 -21.46
N GLU A 128 -18.67 -7.95 -21.74
CA GLU A 128 -19.38 -7.44 -22.91
C GLU A 128 -19.29 -5.91 -23.06
N SER A 129 -19.39 -5.17 -21.96
CA SER A 129 -19.25 -3.71 -21.95
C SER A 129 -17.89 -3.26 -22.50
N ASP A 130 -16.81 -3.91 -22.06
CA ASP A 130 -15.45 -3.55 -22.43
C ASP A 130 -15.08 -4.10 -23.81
N PHE A 131 -15.65 -5.23 -24.24
CA PHE A 131 -15.54 -5.69 -25.62
C PHE A 131 -16.16 -4.70 -26.61
N ASN A 132 -17.33 -4.15 -26.28
CA ASN A 132 -17.97 -3.16 -27.13
C ASN A 132 -17.17 -1.86 -27.19
N ARG A 133 -16.57 -1.42 -26.07
CA ARG A 133 -15.63 -0.30 -26.04
C ARG A 133 -14.40 -0.56 -26.90
N LEU A 134 -13.76 -1.72 -26.74
CA LEU A 134 -12.60 -2.13 -27.54
C LEU A 134 -12.89 -2.04 -29.05
N LYS A 135 -14.05 -2.51 -29.50
CA LYS A 135 -14.45 -2.44 -30.92
C LYS A 135 -14.65 -1.02 -31.44
N ASN A 136 -15.10 -0.10 -30.60
CA ASN A 136 -15.39 1.27 -31.00
C ASN A 136 -14.14 2.16 -30.94
N ASP A 137 -13.38 2.00 -29.87
CA ASP A 137 -12.32 2.95 -29.51
C ASP A 137 -10.92 2.40 -29.83
N ASN A 138 -10.80 1.10 -30.17
CA ASN A 138 -9.53 0.39 -30.41
C ASN A 138 -8.53 0.54 -29.26
N VAL A 139 -9.05 0.61 -28.04
CA VAL A 139 -8.25 0.66 -26.81
C VAL A 139 -8.70 -0.40 -25.82
N LEU A 140 -7.73 -0.95 -25.09
CA LEU A 140 -7.95 -1.92 -24.04
C LEU A 140 -7.18 -1.54 -22.78
N GLN A 141 -7.77 -1.81 -21.62
CA GLN A 141 -7.12 -1.59 -20.34
C GLN A 141 -5.92 -2.52 -20.15
N TRP A 142 -4.82 -1.99 -19.59
CA TRP A 142 -3.57 -2.72 -19.38
C TRP A 142 -3.76 -3.99 -18.56
N TYR A 143 -4.68 -4.00 -17.59
CA TYR A 143 -4.86 -5.12 -16.67
C TYR A 143 -5.45 -6.36 -17.34
N TYR A 144 -6.10 -6.22 -18.51
CA TYR A 144 -6.48 -7.39 -19.32
C TYR A 144 -5.26 -8.03 -20.02
N LEU A 145 -4.26 -7.22 -20.38
CA LEU A 145 -3.10 -7.64 -21.16
C LEU A 145 -1.93 -8.11 -20.28
N TYR A 146 -1.74 -7.42 -19.15
CA TYR A 146 -0.62 -7.56 -18.22
C TYR A 146 -1.11 -7.51 -16.76
N PRO A 147 -2.02 -8.40 -16.33
CA PRO A 147 -2.64 -8.36 -14.99
C PRO A 147 -1.63 -8.41 -13.85
N TYR A 148 -0.49 -9.07 -14.07
CA TYR A 148 0.60 -9.14 -13.08
C TYR A 148 1.18 -7.77 -12.72
N ARG A 149 1.04 -6.72 -13.55
CA ARG A 149 1.50 -5.36 -13.20
C ARG A 149 0.74 -4.74 -12.05
N ALA A 150 -0.44 -5.28 -11.69
CA ALA A 150 -1.20 -4.88 -10.51
C ALA A 150 -0.46 -5.17 -9.19
N ARG A 151 0.65 -5.93 -9.21
CA ARG A 151 1.46 -6.23 -8.02
C ARG A 151 2.34 -5.06 -7.58
N SER A 152 2.50 -4.05 -8.42
CA SER A 152 3.38 -2.92 -8.16
C SER A 152 2.65 -1.60 -8.28
N ASN A 153 2.90 -0.72 -7.32
CA ASN A 153 2.67 0.71 -7.49
C ASN A 153 3.93 1.33 -8.10
N ASN A 154 3.79 2.07 -9.19
CA ASN A 154 4.94 2.60 -9.93
C ASN A 154 5.16 4.07 -9.55
N SER A 155 6.41 4.48 -9.35
CA SER A 155 6.73 5.88 -9.03
C SER A 155 7.99 6.36 -9.74
N MET A 156 7.91 7.57 -10.28
CA MET A 156 9.03 8.25 -10.92
C MET A 156 10.02 8.74 -9.88
N VAL A 157 11.30 8.41 -10.07
CA VAL A 157 12.40 8.89 -9.24
C VAL A 157 12.83 10.26 -9.75
N VAL A 158 12.72 11.25 -8.88
CA VAL A 158 13.10 12.63 -9.12
C VAL A 158 14.34 12.96 -8.29
N ALA A 159 15.49 13.08 -8.94
CA ALA A 159 16.69 13.57 -8.25
C ALA A 159 16.54 15.07 -8.01
N ARG A 160 16.45 15.51 -6.73
CA ARG A 160 16.26 16.93 -6.38
C ARG A 160 17.23 17.89 -7.07
N PRO A 161 18.55 17.57 -7.21
CA PRO A 161 19.47 18.49 -7.87
C PRO A 161 19.31 18.58 -9.40
N LEU A 162 18.53 17.68 -10.01
CA LEU A 162 18.44 17.53 -11.48
C LEU A 162 17.08 17.92 -12.05
N ILE A 163 16.06 18.14 -11.20
CA ILE A 163 14.71 18.47 -11.65
C ILE A 163 14.60 19.95 -12.00
N THR A 164 13.88 20.27 -13.08
CA THR A 164 13.48 21.62 -13.46
C THR A 164 11.96 21.77 -13.32
N ASP A 165 11.48 23.00 -13.16
CA ASP A 165 10.04 23.28 -13.06
C ASP A 165 9.29 22.79 -14.31
N ASP A 166 9.85 23.06 -15.50
CA ASP A 166 9.29 22.61 -16.78
C ASP A 166 9.10 21.09 -16.82
N LEU A 167 10.15 20.32 -16.45
CA LEU A 167 10.09 18.86 -16.45
C LEU A 167 9.13 18.35 -15.37
N PHE A 168 9.12 18.97 -14.18
CA PHE A 168 8.18 18.62 -13.13
C PHE A 168 6.72 18.80 -13.59
N ARG A 169 6.39 19.95 -14.17
CA ARG A 169 5.04 20.25 -14.68
C ARG A 169 4.63 19.32 -15.81
N GLU A 170 5.54 19.00 -16.73
CA GLU A 170 5.30 18.01 -17.78
C GLU A 170 4.93 16.64 -17.19
N ARG A 171 5.67 16.17 -16.18
CA ARG A 171 5.38 14.88 -15.53
C ARG A 171 4.15 14.93 -14.63
N TRP A 172 3.86 16.07 -14.01
CA TRP A 172 2.66 16.27 -13.20
C TRP A 172 1.38 16.08 -14.01
N GLU A 173 1.35 16.59 -15.25
CA GLU A 173 0.22 16.38 -16.16
C GLU A 173 -0.02 14.90 -16.48
N ILE A 174 1.03 14.07 -16.53
CA ILE A 174 0.87 12.61 -16.69
C ILE A 174 0.14 12.01 -15.49
N ILE A 175 0.51 12.43 -14.27
CA ILE A 175 -0.11 11.95 -13.01
C ILE A 175 -1.58 12.36 -12.97
N LYS A 176 -1.86 13.64 -13.25
CA LYS A 176 -3.22 14.21 -13.31
C LYS A 176 -4.10 13.47 -14.30
N ASN A 177 -3.59 13.23 -15.52
CA ASN A 177 -4.34 12.54 -16.57
C ASN A 177 -4.43 11.01 -16.38
N SER A 178 -3.65 10.42 -15.47
CA SER A 178 -3.70 8.98 -15.21
C SER A 178 -5.03 8.50 -14.62
N GLY A 179 -5.72 9.36 -13.87
CA GLY A 179 -6.94 9.04 -13.14
C GLY A 179 -6.80 7.94 -12.06
N SER A 180 -5.60 7.40 -11.83
CA SER A 180 -5.36 6.22 -10.97
C SER A 180 -4.37 6.49 -9.85
N GLY A 181 -3.77 7.68 -9.83
CA GLY A 181 -2.72 8.09 -8.91
C GLY A 181 -1.39 7.39 -9.11
N GLU A 182 -1.21 6.79 -10.27
CA GLU A 182 0.04 6.24 -10.75
C GLU A 182 0.41 6.87 -12.10
N PRO A 183 1.70 7.18 -12.34
CA PRO A 183 2.82 6.95 -11.44
C PRO A 183 2.86 7.95 -10.27
N GLY A 184 3.32 7.51 -9.10
CA GLY A 184 3.65 8.40 -7.98
C GLY A 184 4.96 9.17 -8.21
N LEU A 185 5.31 10.05 -7.26
CA LEU A 185 6.58 10.79 -7.26
C LEU A 185 7.46 10.37 -6.09
N TYR A 186 8.75 10.19 -6.35
CA TYR A 186 9.77 9.94 -5.32
C TYR A 186 10.98 10.87 -5.50
N PHE A 187 11.01 11.96 -4.73
CA PHE A 187 12.14 12.86 -4.62
C PHE A 187 13.27 12.24 -3.78
N THR A 188 14.47 12.20 -4.35
CA THR A 188 15.66 11.62 -3.72
C THR A 188 16.90 12.51 -3.85
N ASN A 189 17.81 12.43 -2.87
CA ASN A 189 19.17 12.98 -2.95
C ASN A 189 20.19 11.93 -3.42
N ASN A 190 19.76 10.67 -3.55
CA ASN A 190 20.58 9.57 -4.06
C ASN A 190 19.70 8.58 -4.84
N VAL A 191 19.89 8.52 -6.15
CA VAL A 191 19.11 7.65 -7.06
C VAL A 191 19.33 6.16 -6.83
N GLU A 192 20.39 5.77 -6.11
CA GLU A 192 20.65 4.37 -5.73
C GLU A 192 19.84 3.94 -4.49
N LEU A 193 19.24 4.88 -3.76
CA LEU A 193 18.35 4.57 -2.64
C LEU A 193 16.92 4.36 -3.15
N GLY A 194 16.30 3.30 -2.64
CA GLY A 194 14.90 3.02 -2.85
C GLY A 194 14.04 3.36 -1.64
N SER A 195 12.81 2.85 -1.66
CA SER A 195 11.86 2.92 -0.56
C SER A 195 11.13 1.59 -0.43
N ASN A 196 10.56 1.32 0.74
CA ASN A 196 9.61 0.21 0.88
C ASN A 196 8.29 0.52 0.15
N PRO A 197 7.37 -0.46 -0.05
CA PRO A 197 6.16 -0.27 -0.83
C PRO A 197 5.22 0.86 -0.36
N CYS A 198 5.16 1.11 0.95
CA CYS A 198 4.37 2.21 1.53
C CYS A 198 5.11 3.56 1.49
N CYS A 199 6.37 3.58 1.04
CA CYS A 199 7.18 4.76 0.84
C CYS A 199 7.53 5.56 2.12
N GLU A 200 7.41 5.00 3.32
CA GLU A 200 7.80 5.67 4.58
C GLU A 200 9.28 5.47 4.97
N ILE A 201 9.93 4.39 4.50
CA ILE A 201 11.33 4.05 4.83
C ILE A 201 12.19 4.11 3.59
N SER A 202 13.12 5.07 3.54
CA SER A 202 14.23 5.04 2.58
C SER A 202 15.20 3.89 2.88
N LEU A 203 15.45 3.05 1.88
CA LEU A 203 16.22 1.81 1.98
C LEU A 203 17.37 1.76 0.98
N ASN A 204 18.47 1.13 1.41
CA ASN A 204 19.49 0.63 0.49
C ASN A 204 19.01 -0.68 -0.17
N PRO A 205 19.60 -1.09 -1.30
CA PRO A 205 19.41 -2.43 -1.84
C PRO A 205 19.69 -3.50 -0.78
N ASN A 206 18.84 -4.53 -0.73
CA ASN A 206 18.94 -5.64 0.22
C ASN A 206 18.75 -5.24 1.70
N GLN A 207 17.94 -4.24 2.00
CA GLN A 207 17.63 -3.82 3.38
C GLN A 207 16.12 -3.95 3.66
N PHE A 208 15.72 -4.03 4.93
CA PHE A 208 14.31 -4.09 5.33
C PHE A 208 13.96 -3.02 6.36
N CYS A 209 12.67 -2.69 6.43
CA CYS A 209 12.09 -1.78 7.42
C CYS A 209 11.97 -2.45 8.80
N ASN A 210 11.99 -1.65 9.86
CA ASN A 210 11.85 -2.07 11.25
C ASN A 210 10.92 -1.07 11.96
N LEU A 211 9.64 -1.42 12.10
CA LEU A 211 8.59 -0.47 12.43
C LEU A 211 8.01 -0.69 13.83
N THR A 212 7.76 0.43 14.51
CA THR A 212 6.94 0.54 15.73
C THR A 212 5.96 1.69 15.55
N SER A 213 4.88 1.74 16.33
CA SER A 213 3.89 2.82 16.21
C SER A 213 3.46 3.35 17.57
N VAL A 214 3.41 4.68 17.68
CA VAL A 214 2.89 5.40 18.85
C VAL A 214 1.47 5.84 18.56
N ASN A 215 0.52 5.42 19.40
CA ASN A 215 -0.84 5.96 19.38
C ASN A 215 -0.84 7.35 20.02
N VAL A 216 -0.96 8.40 19.20
CA VAL A 216 -1.04 9.78 19.67
C VAL A 216 -2.47 10.23 19.98
N ALA A 217 -3.49 9.47 19.60
CA ALA A 217 -4.89 9.83 19.87
C ALA A 217 -5.24 9.84 21.37
N THR A 218 -4.43 9.19 22.21
CA THR A 218 -4.66 9.02 23.65
C THR A 218 -3.54 9.57 24.51
N ILE A 219 -2.70 10.46 23.96
CA ILE A 219 -1.69 11.15 24.76
C ILE A 219 -2.35 12.16 25.69
N THR A 220 -1.79 12.28 26.88
CA THR A 220 -2.34 13.13 27.95
C THR A 220 -1.46 14.33 28.29
N SER A 221 -0.19 14.30 27.90
CA SER A 221 0.78 15.37 28.14
C SER A 221 1.96 15.27 27.18
N GLN A 222 2.78 16.31 27.16
CA GLN A 222 4.06 16.30 26.43
C GLN A 222 5.01 15.21 26.96
N GLU A 223 5.02 14.95 28.27
CA GLU A 223 5.82 13.90 28.89
C GLU A 223 5.36 12.51 28.45
N ASP A 224 4.04 12.28 28.37
CA ASP A 224 3.46 11.02 27.86
C ASP A 224 3.88 10.74 26.40
N LEU A 225 3.89 11.78 25.55
CA LEU A 225 4.38 11.67 24.18
C LEU A 225 5.87 11.27 24.11
N GLU A 226 6.72 11.90 24.92
CA GLU A 226 8.15 11.57 25.00
C GLU A 226 8.37 10.13 25.51
N GLU A 227 7.69 9.71 26.57
CA GLU A 227 7.82 8.37 27.13
C GLU A 227 7.33 7.27 26.17
N ARG A 228 6.23 7.49 25.46
CA ARG A 228 5.79 6.55 24.41
C ARG A 228 6.77 6.49 23.24
N SER A 229 7.34 7.63 22.86
CA SER A 229 8.36 7.70 21.80
C SER A 229 9.63 6.94 22.19
N LYS A 230 10.08 7.08 23.45
CA LYS A 230 11.18 6.28 24.01
C LYS A 230 10.84 4.79 24.03
N ALA A 231 9.66 4.42 24.51
CA ALA A 231 9.24 3.00 24.56
C ALA A 231 9.24 2.36 23.15
N ALA A 232 8.73 3.07 22.15
CA ALA A 232 8.75 2.61 20.77
C ALA A 232 10.18 2.51 20.22
N ALA A 233 11.04 3.49 20.48
CA ALA A 233 12.45 3.44 20.10
C ALA A 233 13.23 2.31 20.80
N PHE A 234 12.93 2.04 22.08
CA PHE A 234 13.48 0.91 22.82
C PHE A 234 13.16 -0.41 22.12
N LEU A 235 11.89 -0.66 21.81
CA LEU A 235 11.44 -1.85 21.09
C LEU A 235 12.09 -1.95 19.70
N GLY A 236 12.08 -0.85 18.94
CA GLY A 236 12.71 -0.77 17.63
C GLY A 236 14.20 -1.07 17.67
N THR A 237 14.90 -0.64 18.72
CA THR A 237 16.34 -0.90 18.90
C THR A 237 16.61 -2.37 19.20
N LEU A 238 15.76 -3.03 19.99
CA LEU A 238 15.84 -4.48 20.18
C LEU A 238 15.58 -5.22 18.86
N GLN A 239 14.55 -4.82 18.10
CA GLN A 239 14.24 -5.41 16.80
C GLN A 239 15.38 -5.23 15.79
N ALA A 240 16.12 -4.11 15.83
CA ALA A 240 17.27 -3.88 14.96
C ALA A 240 18.43 -4.87 15.19
N SER A 241 18.44 -5.60 16.32
CA SER A 241 19.39 -6.68 16.58
C SER A 241 19.00 -8.01 15.89
N TYR A 242 17.77 -8.13 15.40
CA TYR A 242 17.26 -9.35 14.75
C TYR A 242 17.60 -9.34 13.26
N THR A 243 18.82 -9.73 12.92
CA THR A 243 19.34 -9.69 11.54
C THR A 243 19.71 -11.05 10.97
N ASP A 244 19.53 -12.11 11.76
CA ASP A 244 19.89 -13.47 11.38
C ASP A 244 18.70 -14.23 10.77
N TYR A 245 18.60 -14.18 9.44
CA TYR A 245 17.55 -14.85 8.67
C TYR A 245 18.16 -15.89 7.73
N HIS A 246 17.88 -17.17 7.98
CA HIS A 246 18.45 -18.30 7.22
C HIS A 246 18.12 -18.30 5.72
N TYR A 247 17.10 -17.54 5.29
CA TYR A 247 16.66 -17.43 3.90
C TYR A 247 17.15 -16.16 3.19
N LEU A 248 17.83 -15.24 3.89
CA LEU A 248 18.37 -14.02 3.29
C LEU A 248 19.87 -14.18 3.00
N LYS A 249 20.33 -13.54 1.92
CA LYS A 249 21.77 -13.49 1.60
C LYS A 249 22.51 -12.67 2.65
N SER A 250 23.79 -12.98 2.88
CA SER A 250 24.62 -12.31 3.89
C SER A 250 24.68 -10.78 3.74
N ASP A 251 24.53 -10.27 2.52
CA ASP A 251 24.61 -8.83 2.29
C ASP A 251 23.39 -8.09 2.87
N TRP A 252 22.25 -8.76 3.03
CA TRP A 252 21.10 -8.22 3.76
C TRP A 252 21.43 -7.96 5.22
N LYS A 253 22.04 -8.96 5.87
CA LYS A 253 22.50 -8.84 7.25
C LYS A 253 23.49 -7.69 7.40
N LYS A 254 24.52 -7.65 6.55
CA LYS A 254 25.57 -6.60 6.59
C LYS A 254 25.00 -5.19 6.46
N ILE A 255 24.11 -4.94 5.47
CA ILE A 255 23.58 -3.59 5.25
C ILE A 255 22.60 -3.19 6.35
N THR A 256 21.75 -4.11 6.81
CA THR A 256 20.81 -3.82 7.89
C THR A 256 21.54 -3.56 9.21
N GLU A 257 22.54 -4.36 9.58
CA GLU A 257 23.35 -4.10 10.78
C GLU A 257 24.12 -2.78 10.70
N LYS A 258 24.59 -2.42 9.50
CA LYS A 258 25.32 -1.16 9.28
C LYS A 258 24.47 0.09 9.53
N GLU A 259 23.19 0.06 9.20
CA GLU A 259 22.31 1.22 9.40
C GLU A 259 21.40 1.12 10.63
N ALA A 260 21.16 -0.10 11.11
CA ALA A 260 20.32 -0.42 12.26
C ALA A 260 19.02 0.39 12.29
N LEU A 261 18.35 0.52 11.13
CA LEU A 261 17.23 1.44 10.95
C LEU A 261 16.10 1.16 11.95
N LEU A 262 15.46 2.23 12.38
CA LEU A 262 14.20 2.24 13.11
C LEU A 262 13.19 3.06 12.29
N GLY A 263 11.92 2.69 12.40
CA GLY A 263 10.79 3.47 11.91
C GLY A 263 9.75 3.58 13.02
N VAL A 264 9.99 4.48 13.96
CA VAL A 264 9.04 4.89 14.99
C VAL A 264 8.00 5.77 14.32
N SER A 265 6.84 5.19 14.04
CA SER A 265 5.70 5.83 13.41
C SER A 265 4.75 6.43 14.44
N LEU A 266 3.93 7.36 14.00
CA LEU A 266 2.78 7.89 14.74
C LEU A 266 1.48 7.43 14.07
N THR A 267 0.43 7.19 14.85
CA THR A 267 -0.93 6.96 14.36
C THR A 267 -1.95 7.70 15.23
N GLY A 268 -3.09 8.06 14.66
CA GLY A 268 -4.12 8.83 15.36
C GLY A 268 -3.87 10.34 15.35
N ILE A 269 -3.03 10.85 14.43
CA ILE A 269 -2.66 12.28 14.38
C ILE A 269 -3.90 13.16 14.19
N ALA A 270 -4.80 12.78 13.29
CA ALA A 270 -6.03 13.52 13.03
C ALA A 270 -7.07 13.45 14.17
N SER A 271 -6.78 12.76 15.27
CA SER A 271 -7.64 12.69 16.46
C SER A 271 -7.31 13.74 17.52
N ILE A 272 -6.23 14.51 17.34
CA ILE A 272 -5.75 15.49 18.33
C ILE A 272 -5.43 16.83 17.66
N ASP A 273 -5.44 17.89 18.48
CA ASP A 273 -4.77 19.13 18.13
C ASP A 273 -3.26 18.96 18.36
N TYR A 274 -2.55 18.57 17.29
CA TYR A 274 -1.12 18.30 17.34
C TYR A 274 -0.28 19.56 17.65
N THR A 275 -0.83 20.77 17.49
CA THR A 275 -0.10 22.03 17.76
C THR A 275 0.17 22.26 19.25
N LYS A 276 -0.53 21.53 20.13
CA LYS A 276 -0.34 21.58 21.59
C LYS A 276 0.88 20.82 22.09
N TYR A 277 1.57 20.08 21.22
CA TYR A 277 2.68 19.20 21.57
C TYR A 277 3.93 19.54 20.76
N ASP A 278 5.09 19.26 21.35
CA ASP A 278 6.40 19.37 20.72
C ASP A 278 6.85 17.99 20.23
N PHE A 279 6.52 17.69 18.97
CA PHE A 279 6.93 16.46 18.31
C PHE A 279 8.45 16.41 18.04
N ARG A 280 9.11 17.57 17.94
CA ARG A 280 10.56 17.64 17.71
C ARG A 280 11.30 17.13 18.93
N LYS A 281 10.87 17.55 20.11
CA LYS A 281 11.40 17.06 21.39
C LYS A 281 11.12 15.57 21.59
N ALA A 282 9.94 15.10 21.20
CA ALA A 282 9.61 13.68 21.25
C ALA A 282 10.47 12.82 20.31
N ALA A 283 10.72 13.29 19.09
CA ALA A 283 11.61 12.63 18.14
C ALA A 283 13.05 12.57 18.66
N GLN A 284 13.55 13.66 19.26
CA GLN A 284 14.86 13.67 19.91
C GLN A 284 14.94 12.68 21.07
N SER A 285 13.89 12.56 21.87
CA SER A 285 13.81 11.55 22.94
C SER A 285 13.91 10.12 22.40
N ALA A 286 13.29 9.83 21.26
CA ALA A 286 13.44 8.54 20.58
C ALA A 286 14.89 8.29 20.09
N VAL A 287 15.56 9.32 19.57
CA VAL A 287 16.97 9.24 19.16
C VAL A 287 17.90 8.96 20.34
N GLU A 288 17.74 9.69 21.44
CA GLU A 288 18.53 9.52 22.66
C GLU A 288 18.35 8.11 23.24
N GLU A 289 17.11 7.61 23.26
CA GLU A 289 16.81 6.27 23.74
C GLU A 289 17.41 5.19 22.83
N ASN A 290 17.34 5.36 21.50
CA ASN A 290 18.02 4.45 20.57
C ASN A 290 19.53 4.39 20.84
N GLN A 291 20.19 5.55 21.00
CA GLN A 291 21.62 5.60 21.29
C GLN A 291 21.96 4.90 22.61
N ARG A 292 21.17 5.13 23.66
CA ARG A 292 21.34 4.51 24.97
C ARG A 292 21.22 2.99 24.88
N VAL A 293 20.15 2.50 24.25
CA VAL A 293 19.84 1.06 24.17
C VAL A 293 20.83 0.36 23.23
N ALA A 294 21.13 0.93 22.07
CA ALA A 294 22.08 0.36 21.10
C ALA A 294 23.46 0.15 21.73
N LYS A 295 23.93 1.15 22.49
CA LYS A 295 25.18 1.05 23.27
C LYS A 295 25.14 -0.08 24.30
N ASN A 296 24.02 -0.26 25.00
CA ASN A 296 23.88 -1.28 26.03
C ASN A 296 23.86 -2.71 25.46
N ILE A 297 23.28 -2.91 24.27
CA ILE A 297 23.19 -4.23 23.63
C ILE A 297 24.30 -4.49 22.60
N GLY A 298 25.17 -3.51 22.35
CA GLY A 298 26.34 -3.66 21.48
C GLY A 298 26.02 -3.66 19.97
N VAL A 299 24.96 -2.98 19.53
CA VAL A 299 24.64 -2.78 18.10
C VAL A 299 24.93 -1.33 17.68
N ASN A 300 24.93 -1.06 16.37
CA ASN A 300 25.05 0.29 15.85
C ASN A 300 23.83 1.13 16.25
N SER A 301 24.04 2.41 16.57
CA SER A 301 22.93 3.36 16.66
C SER A 301 22.28 3.52 15.29
N ALA A 302 20.96 3.67 15.28
CA ALA A 302 20.19 3.81 14.07
C ALA A 302 20.58 5.09 13.32
N LYS A 303 20.73 4.98 12.01
CA LYS A 303 20.95 6.15 11.16
C LYS A 303 19.71 7.03 11.01
N ARG A 304 18.53 6.42 11.03
CA ARG A 304 17.21 7.06 10.91
C ARG A 304 16.25 6.31 11.82
N ILE A 305 15.43 7.07 12.55
CA ILE A 305 14.62 6.56 13.66
C ILE A 305 13.12 6.77 13.45
N THR A 306 12.70 7.93 12.97
CA THR A 306 11.28 8.32 12.93
C THR A 306 10.76 8.34 11.51
N CYS A 307 9.50 7.94 11.34
CA CYS A 307 8.78 7.99 10.06
C CYS A 307 7.29 8.23 10.36
N ILE A 308 6.44 8.30 9.32
CA ILE A 308 5.01 8.06 9.48
C ILE A 308 4.57 7.09 8.40
N LYS A 309 4.12 5.90 8.82
CA LYS A 309 3.55 4.89 7.93
C LYS A 309 2.04 5.08 7.81
N PRO A 310 1.40 4.58 6.74
CA PRO A 310 -0.05 4.46 6.73
C PRO A 310 -0.43 3.33 7.70
N GLU A 311 -1.16 3.64 8.75
CA GLU A 311 -1.56 2.65 9.75
C GLU A 311 -2.87 1.98 9.37
N GLY A 312 -2.82 1.01 8.44
CA GLY A 312 -3.99 0.25 7.98
C GLY A 312 -4.68 -0.52 9.12
N SER A 313 -4.23 -1.74 9.42
CA SER A 313 -4.86 -2.60 10.43
C SER A 313 -4.63 -2.12 11.86
N GLY A 314 -3.46 -1.53 12.15
CA GLY A 314 -3.10 -1.08 13.49
C GLY A 314 -4.03 0.01 14.02
N SER A 315 -4.49 0.93 13.16
CA SER A 315 -5.42 1.98 13.55
C SER A 315 -6.80 1.43 13.86
N LEU A 316 -7.17 0.27 13.29
CA LEU A 316 -8.47 -0.37 13.53
C LEU A 316 -8.51 -1.00 14.90
N VAL A 317 -7.44 -1.72 15.24
CA VAL A 317 -7.25 -2.31 16.57
C VAL A 317 -7.22 -1.23 17.64
N LEU A 318 -6.60 -0.09 17.35
CA LEU A 318 -6.47 1.03 18.29
C LEU A 318 -7.68 1.98 18.29
N GLY A 319 -8.59 1.88 17.32
CA GLY A 319 -9.72 2.78 17.15
C GLY A 319 -9.31 4.23 16.84
N THR A 320 -8.31 4.45 15.98
CA THR A 320 -7.78 5.78 15.65
C THR A 320 -7.87 6.11 14.16
N SER A 321 -7.58 7.35 13.78
CA SER A 321 -7.21 7.65 12.39
C SER A 321 -5.90 6.95 12.01
N SER A 322 -5.72 6.69 10.71
CA SER A 322 -4.58 5.96 10.16
C SER A 322 -3.40 6.91 9.92
N GLY A 323 -2.30 6.74 10.68
CA GLY A 323 -1.09 7.53 10.47
C GLY A 323 -1.36 9.04 10.53
N ILE A 324 -1.13 9.70 9.39
CA ILE A 324 -1.30 11.15 9.15
C ILE A 324 -2.70 11.54 8.63
N HIS A 325 -3.47 10.57 8.15
CA HIS A 325 -4.73 10.80 7.44
C HIS A 325 -5.87 11.21 8.36
N ALA A 326 -6.82 11.96 7.80
CA ALA A 326 -8.07 12.30 8.46
C ALA A 326 -8.99 11.09 8.67
N TRP A 327 -9.95 11.27 9.58
CA TRP A 327 -11.10 10.37 9.69
C TRP A 327 -11.99 10.46 8.45
N HIS A 328 -12.73 9.40 8.14
CA HIS A 328 -13.65 9.42 7.00
C HIS A 328 -14.71 10.51 7.15
N ASN A 329 -15.41 10.56 8.28
CA ASN A 329 -16.36 11.61 8.63
C ASN A 329 -16.59 11.63 10.15
N SER A 330 -17.40 12.56 10.65
CA SER A 330 -17.84 12.60 12.05
C SER A 330 -18.62 11.34 12.44
N PHE A 331 -19.49 10.88 11.53
CA PHE A 331 -20.26 9.65 11.67
C PHE A 331 -20.26 8.92 10.32
N TYR A 332 -19.92 7.64 10.33
CA TYR A 332 -19.91 6.83 9.13
C TYR A 332 -20.05 5.34 9.46
N ASN A 333 -20.62 4.58 8.55
CA ASN A 333 -20.57 3.13 8.56
C ASN A 333 -19.24 2.65 8.00
N ARG A 334 -18.68 1.63 8.61
CA ARG A 334 -17.52 0.90 8.12
C ARG A 334 -17.91 -0.54 7.84
N ARG A 335 -17.65 -1.00 6.61
CA ARG A 335 -17.95 -2.35 6.15
C ARG A 335 -16.72 -3.25 6.17
N ILE A 336 -16.89 -4.50 6.59
CA ILE A 336 -15.86 -5.53 6.64
C ILE A 336 -16.41 -6.77 5.92
N ARG A 337 -15.68 -7.32 4.95
CA ARG A 337 -16.05 -8.58 4.30
C ARG A 337 -15.53 -9.75 5.11
N VAL A 338 -16.38 -10.75 5.36
CA VAL A 338 -16.05 -11.96 6.11
C VAL A 338 -16.59 -13.20 5.40
N GLY A 339 -15.82 -14.28 5.43
CA GLY A 339 -16.30 -15.58 4.96
C GLY A 339 -17.50 -16.06 5.79
N LYS A 340 -18.52 -16.61 5.14
CA LYS A 340 -19.70 -17.17 5.83
C LYS A 340 -19.38 -18.39 6.70
N ASN A 341 -18.18 -18.93 6.57
CA ASN A 341 -17.63 -20.02 7.39
C ASN A 341 -16.92 -19.54 8.67
N GLU A 342 -16.70 -18.24 8.83
CA GLU A 342 -15.99 -17.69 10.01
C GLU A 342 -16.89 -17.65 11.25
N ALA A 343 -16.30 -17.87 12.42
CA ALA A 343 -17.04 -17.90 13.68
C ALA A 343 -17.74 -16.56 14.00
N ILE A 344 -17.11 -15.44 13.63
CA ILE A 344 -17.70 -14.11 13.82
C ILE A 344 -18.99 -13.93 13.02
N TYR A 345 -19.05 -14.44 11.78
CA TYR A 345 -20.26 -14.40 10.96
C TYR A 345 -21.38 -15.23 11.59
N GLN A 346 -21.08 -16.47 11.99
CA GLN A 346 -22.06 -17.36 12.60
C GLN A 346 -22.61 -16.80 13.91
N TYR A 347 -21.75 -16.18 14.72
CA TYR A 347 -22.16 -15.48 15.93
C TYR A 347 -23.12 -14.33 15.60
N LEU A 348 -22.71 -13.40 14.72
CA LEU A 348 -23.47 -12.18 14.42
C LEU A 348 -24.81 -12.48 13.75
N VAL A 349 -24.90 -13.47 12.85
CA VAL A 349 -26.19 -13.84 12.24
C VAL A 349 -27.20 -14.32 13.29
N ASN A 350 -26.73 -14.98 14.36
CA ASN A 350 -27.60 -15.52 15.40
C ASN A 350 -27.96 -14.49 16.48
N THR A 351 -27.06 -13.57 16.82
CA THR A 351 -27.28 -12.59 17.89
C THR A 351 -27.74 -11.22 17.37
N ASN A 352 -27.24 -10.83 16.20
CA ASN A 352 -27.29 -9.46 15.68
C ASN A 352 -27.39 -9.43 14.14
N PRO A 353 -28.42 -10.03 13.52
CA PRO A 353 -28.51 -10.12 12.05
C PRO A 353 -28.53 -8.76 11.35
N ASP A 354 -28.98 -7.69 12.02
CA ASP A 354 -29.05 -6.33 11.47
C ASP A 354 -27.68 -5.73 11.08
N VAL A 355 -26.56 -6.27 11.61
CA VAL A 355 -25.22 -5.78 11.27
C VAL A 355 -24.57 -6.60 10.15
N VAL A 356 -25.26 -7.61 9.61
CA VAL A 356 -24.75 -8.53 8.59
C VAL A 356 -25.63 -8.46 7.34
N GLU A 357 -25.00 -8.29 6.18
CA GLU A 357 -25.65 -8.38 4.86
C GLU A 357 -24.88 -9.32 3.93
N ASP A 358 -25.53 -9.82 2.87
CA ASP A 358 -24.86 -10.62 1.85
C ASP A 358 -23.96 -9.74 0.98
N GLU A 359 -22.77 -10.23 0.63
CA GLU A 359 -21.91 -9.56 -0.34
C GLU A 359 -22.58 -9.53 -1.72
N VAL A 360 -22.68 -8.35 -2.33
CA VAL A 360 -23.33 -8.19 -3.65
C VAL A 360 -22.50 -8.79 -4.78
N PHE A 361 -21.17 -8.77 -4.66
CA PHE A 361 -20.23 -9.15 -5.73
C PHE A 361 -19.51 -10.48 -5.48
N GLY A 362 -19.94 -11.24 -4.47
CA GLY A 362 -19.29 -12.49 -4.10
C GLY A 362 -20.20 -13.39 -3.26
N ASN A 363 -19.60 -14.42 -2.66
CA ASN A 363 -20.32 -15.40 -1.84
C ASN A 363 -20.13 -15.17 -0.33
N ASN A 364 -19.47 -14.07 0.05
CA ASN A 364 -19.18 -13.76 1.44
C ASN A 364 -20.32 -12.98 2.08
N ALA A 365 -20.10 -12.52 3.31
CA ALA A 365 -20.97 -11.58 4.00
C ALA A 365 -20.22 -10.28 4.28
N VAL A 366 -20.99 -9.23 4.57
CA VAL A 366 -20.49 -7.92 4.93
C VAL A 366 -21.02 -7.57 6.32
N ILE A 367 -20.11 -7.25 7.23
CA ILE A 367 -20.42 -6.71 8.55
C ILE A 367 -20.34 -5.19 8.49
N THR A 368 -21.39 -4.50 8.94
CA THR A 368 -21.43 -3.03 8.99
C THR A 368 -21.36 -2.53 10.43
N ILE A 369 -20.34 -1.74 10.74
CA ILE A 369 -20.11 -1.15 12.07
C ILE A 369 -20.23 0.37 11.98
N PRO A 370 -21.17 1.02 12.69
CA PRO A 370 -21.21 2.48 12.81
C PRO A 370 -20.02 2.99 13.64
N VAL A 371 -19.35 4.02 13.13
CA VAL A 371 -18.16 4.64 13.73
C VAL A 371 -18.42 6.13 13.96
N LYS A 372 -17.97 6.62 15.12
CA LYS A 372 -17.93 8.05 15.46
C LYS A 372 -16.48 8.50 15.60
N ALA A 373 -16.09 9.52 14.84
CA ALA A 373 -14.80 10.17 15.03
C ALA A 373 -14.76 10.95 16.36
N PRO A 374 -13.59 11.10 17.01
CA PRO A 374 -13.44 11.92 18.19
C PRO A 374 -13.94 13.35 17.98
N GLU A 375 -14.37 14.01 19.05
CA GLU A 375 -14.77 15.41 18.99
C GLU A 375 -13.58 16.28 18.56
N ASN A 376 -13.83 17.21 17.62
CA ASN A 376 -12.81 18.06 16.98
C ASN A 376 -11.75 17.31 16.15
N ALA A 377 -11.96 16.03 15.83
CA ALA A 377 -11.08 15.31 14.91
C ALA A 377 -11.12 15.94 13.50
N VAL A 378 -10.01 15.85 12.79
CA VAL A 378 -9.95 16.22 11.38
C VAL A 378 -10.59 15.12 10.54
N VAL A 379 -11.52 15.50 9.66
CA VAL A 379 -12.26 14.61 8.76
C VAL A 379 -11.91 14.89 7.30
N ARG A 380 -12.24 13.98 6.39
CA ARG A 380 -11.82 14.00 4.98
C ARG A 380 -12.27 15.24 4.17
N SER A 381 -13.21 16.03 4.71
CA SER A 381 -13.64 17.29 4.11
C SER A 381 -12.67 18.44 4.36
N GLU A 382 -11.53 18.21 5.01
CA GLU A 382 -10.44 19.18 5.10
C GLU A 382 -9.98 19.64 3.71
N SER A 383 -9.42 20.85 3.62
CA SER A 383 -8.77 21.29 2.40
C SER A 383 -7.48 20.51 2.17
N VAL A 384 -7.11 20.33 0.90
CA VAL A 384 -5.84 19.69 0.53
C VAL A 384 -4.65 20.45 1.10
N ASP A 385 -4.71 21.78 1.15
CA ASP A 385 -3.67 22.64 1.74
C ASP A 385 -3.41 22.31 3.22
N ASN A 386 -4.48 22.17 4.02
CA ASN A 386 -4.35 21.82 5.43
C ASN A 386 -3.70 20.44 5.61
N PHE A 387 -3.98 19.50 4.70
CA PHE A 387 -3.37 18.19 4.73
C PHE A 387 -1.89 18.22 4.35
N LEU A 388 -1.54 18.97 3.30
CA LEU A 388 -0.16 19.17 2.85
C LEU A 388 0.67 19.89 3.92
N ASP A 389 0.12 20.93 4.55
CA ASP A 389 0.76 21.63 5.67
C ASP A 389 0.98 20.70 6.87
N ARG A 390 0.01 19.82 7.17
CA ARG A 390 0.17 18.80 8.20
C ARG A 390 1.30 17.82 7.83
N ILE A 391 1.39 17.35 6.59
CA ILE A 391 2.49 16.49 6.12
C ILE A 391 3.84 17.20 6.31
N LYS A 392 3.98 18.44 5.84
CA LYS A 392 5.20 19.23 5.99
C LYS A 392 5.58 19.42 7.46
N TYR A 393 4.62 19.78 8.31
CA TYR A 393 4.85 19.93 9.75
C TYR A 393 5.48 18.67 10.35
N PHE A 394 4.92 17.48 10.08
CA PHE A 394 5.45 16.24 10.63
C PHE A 394 6.75 15.81 9.96
N THR A 395 7.00 16.16 8.71
CA THR A 395 8.34 15.97 8.14
C THR A 395 9.37 16.79 8.91
N GLU A 396 9.13 18.08 9.13
CA GLU A 396 10.08 19.00 9.77
C GLU A 396 10.22 18.78 11.29
N ASN A 397 9.15 18.35 11.95
CA ASN A 397 9.09 18.25 13.41
C ASN A 397 9.10 16.81 13.94
N TRP A 398 8.96 15.78 13.10
CA TRP A 398 9.05 14.38 13.56
C TRP A 398 10.09 13.59 12.78
N VAL A 399 10.04 13.61 11.45
CA VAL A 399 10.91 12.79 10.59
C VAL A 399 12.35 13.33 10.53
N GLN A 400 12.53 14.60 10.21
CA GLN A 400 13.85 15.22 10.11
C GLN A 400 14.63 15.20 11.45
N PRO A 401 14.01 15.48 12.62
CA PRO A 401 14.72 15.41 13.90
C PRO A 401 15.18 14.00 14.29
N GLY A 402 14.55 12.95 13.74
CA GLY A 402 14.99 11.56 13.93
C GLY A 402 15.95 11.04 12.86
N HIS A 403 16.47 11.92 12.00
CA HIS A 403 17.49 11.59 11.01
C HIS A 403 18.89 11.95 11.53
N ASN A 404 19.69 10.93 11.88
CA ASN A 404 21.08 11.12 12.33
C ASN A 404 22.07 11.23 11.15
N TYR A 405 21.98 10.29 10.20
CA TYR A 405 22.90 10.19 9.07
C TYR A 405 22.22 9.58 7.83
N GLY A 406 22.68 9.98 6.65
CA GLY A 406 22.18 9.45 5.37
C GLY A 406 21.93 10.57 4.37
N MET A 407 21.65 10.18 3.11
CA MET A 407 21.35 11.15 2.04
C MET A 407 19.85 11.50 2.01
N ASN A 408 18.98 10.54 2.36
CA ASN A 408 17.54 10.73 2.43
C ASN A 408 17.08 10.49 3.87
N THR A 409 16.13 11.29 4.32
CA THR A 409 15.31 11.00 5.51
C THR A 409 14.48 9.73 5.29
N HIS A 410 13.81 9.26 6.35
CA HIS A 410 12.55 8.55 6.18
C HIS A 410 11.47 9.53 5.68
N ASN A 411 10.22 9.10 5.61
CA ASN A 411 9.16 9.87 4.99
C ASN A 411 7.84 9.81 5.78
N VAL A 412 6.96 10.75 5.47
CA VAL A 412 5.54 10.68 5.82
C VAL A 412 4.83 10.04 4.63
N SER A 413 4.44 8.78 4.75
CA SER A 413 3.63 8.11 3.75
C SER A 413 2.23 8.69 3.75
N ALA A 414 1.85 9.34 2.66
CA ALA A 414 0.52 9.88 2.49
C ALA A 414 0.01 9.72 1.05
N THR A 415 -1.29 9.44 0.98
CA THR A 415 -2.11 9.55 -0.22
C THR A 415 -2.94 10.84 -0.12
N VAL A 416 -2.76 11.73 -1.08
CA VAL A 416 -3.40 13.05 -1.18
C VAL A 416 -4.51 12.98 -2.22
N SER A 417 -5.75 13.18 -1.79
CA SER A 417 -6.90 13.26 -2.68
C SER A 417 -7.11 14.71 -3.12
N ILE A 418 -7.19 14.95 -4.43
CA ILE A 418 -7.20 16.29 -5.04
C ILE A 418 -8.49 16.48 -5.84
N LYS A 419 -9.22 17.57 -5.61
CA LYS A 419 -10.37 17.91 -6.46
C LYS A 419 -9.90 18.48 -7.80
N ASP A 420 -10.72 18.38 -8.83
CA ASP A 420 -10.38 18.84 -10.19
C ASP A 420 -9.85 20.29 -10.26
N SER A 421 -10.37 21.18 -9.40
CA SER A 421 -9.95 22.58 -9.33
C SER A 421 -8.66 22.84 -8.53
N GLU A 422 -8.14 21.85 -7.80
CA GLU A 422 -7.03 22.01 -6.84
C GLU A 422 -5.68 21.48 -7.38
N TRP A 423 -5.67 20.84 -8.57
CA TRP A 423 -4.47 20.18 -9.12
C TRP A 423 -3.29 21.12 -9.37
N ASP A 424 -3.56 22.34 -9.81
CA ASP A 424 -2.51 23.30 -10.15
C ASP A 424 -1.89 23.90 -8.87
N ASP A 425 -2.73 24.21 -7.87
CA ASP A 425 -2.29 24.68 -6.55
C ASP A 425 -1.43 23.63 -5.82
N VAL A 426 -1.82 22.34 -5.91
CA VAL A 426 -1.04 21.23 -5.35
C VAL A 426 0.31 21.08 -6.08
N ALA A 427 0.34 21.29 -7.40
CA ALA A 427 1.59 21.25 -8.17
C ALA A 427 2.59 22.31 -7.67
N ASP A 428 2.11 23.54 -7.49
CA ASP A 428 2.92 24.66 -7.00
C ASP A 428 3.40 24.39 -5.57
N TRP A 429 2.54 23.87 -4.69
CA TRP A 429 2.94 23.49 -3.33
C TRP A 429 4.03 22.41 -3.35
N ILE A 430 3.90 21.37 -4.18
CA ILE A 430 4.90 20.30 -4.29
C ILE A 430 6.25 20.87 -4.73
N TRP A 431 6.24 21.73 -5.74
CA TRP A 431 7.44 22.35 -6.28
C TRP A 431 8.18 23.17 -5.22
N ASP A 432 7.43 24.02 -4.50
CA ASP A 432 7.95 24.90 -3.45
C ASP A 432 8.40 24.14 -2.19
N ASN A 433 7.87 22.93 -1.96
CA ASN A 433 8.08 22.16 -0.74
C ASN A 433 8.72 20.79 -0.97
N GLN A 434 9.40 20.55 -2.09
CA GLN A 434 10.02 19.28 -2.46
C GLN A 434 11.09 18.74 -1.46
N ASP A 435 11.59 19.60 -0.57
CA ASP A 435 12.50 19.23 0.53
C ASP A 435 11.75 18.72 1.79
N SER A 436 10.41 18.81 1.80
CA SER A 436 9.55 18.47 2.95
C SER A 436 8.90 17.08 2.85
N PHE A 437 9.28 16.26 1.88
CA PHE A 437 8.85 14.86 1.76
C PHE A 437 9.74 14.12 0.76
N ASN A 438 9.76 12.78 0.82
CA ASN A 438 10.41 11.95 -0.20
C ASN A 438 9.44 11.44 -1.24
N GLY A 439 8.25 10.97 -0.86
CA GLY A 439 7.28 10.49 -1.82
C GLY A 439 5.86 10.61 -1.32
N LEU A 440 4.96 10.92 -2.25
CA LEU A 440 3.53 11.07 -2.03
C LEU A 440 2.78 10.41 -3.18
N SER A 441 1.58 9.91 -2.87
CA SER A 441 0.63 9.41 -3.87
C SER A 441 -0.47 10.44 -4.05
N PHE A 442 -0.88 10.73 -5.29
CA PHE A 442 -1.88 11.74 -5.58
C PHE A 442 -3.04 11.10 -6.32
N LEU A 443 -4.27 11.21 -5.81
CA LEU A 443 -5.46 10.61 -6.42
C LEU A 443 -6.50 11.68 -6.70
N PRO A 444 -7.29 11.58 -7.78
CA PRO A 444 -8.51 12.35 -7.90
C PRO A 444 -9.41 12.11 -6.69
N TYR A 445 -10.03 13.17 -6.19
CA TYR A 445 -11.05 13.05 -5.15
C TYR A 445 -12.31 12.41 -5.76
N ASP A 446 -12.55 11.14 -5.46
CA ASP A 446 -13.74 10.42 -5.92
C ASP A 446 -14.82 10.41 -4.83
N SER A 447 -16.02 10.91 -5.18
CA SER A 447 -17.21 10.86 -4.34
C SER A 447 -18.12 9.66 -4.65
N GLY A 448 -17.59 8.65 -5.35
CA GLY A 448 -18.32 7.51 -5.87
C GLY A 448 -19.30 6.88 -4.88
N THR A 449 -20.52 6.63 -5.34
CA THR A 449 -21.54 5.88 -4.63
C THR A 449 -21.51 4.43 -5.09
N TYR A 450 -20.60 3.65 -4.51
CA TYR A 450 -20.54 2.21 -4.74
C TYR A 450 -21.56 1.49 -3.85
N THR A 451 -22.22 0.48 -4.41
CA THR A 451 -23.00 -0.46 -3.60
C THR A 451 -22.06 -1.15 -2.61
N GLN A 452 -22.41 -1.11 -1.31
CA GLN A 452 -21.58 -1.63 -0.21
C GLN A 452 -20.18 -1.00 -0.13
N ALA A 453 -20.10 0.33 -0.30
CA ALA A 453 -18.85 1.07 -0.11
C ALA A 453 -18.22 0.77 1.27
N PRO A 454 -16.88 0.56 1.35
CA PRO A 454 -16.19 0.26 2.60
C PRO A 454 -16.44 1.28 3.71
N PHE A 455 -16.68 2.53 3.31
CA PHE A 455 -17.08 3.63 4.17
C PHE A 455 -18.31 4.30 3.59
N GLU A 456 -19.27 4.64 4.45
CA GLU A 456 -20.51 5.32 4.06
C GLU A 456 -20.87 6.38 5.10
N ASP A 457 -21.10 7.62 4.67
CA ASP A 457 -21.52 8.69 5.57
C ASP A 457 -22.92 8.43 6.13
N ILE A 458 -23.10 8.67 7.43
CA ILE A 458 -24.40 8.53 8.10
C ILE A 458 -24.70 9.74 8.98
N THR A 459 -25.96 9.90 9.35
CA THR A 459 -26.35 10.93 10.32
C THR A 459 -26.02 10.49 11.75
N GLU A 460 -25.97 11.45 12.69
CA GLU A 460 -25.84 11.12 14.12
C GLU A 460 -27.01 10.26 14.61
N GLU A 461 -28.22 10.48 14.09
CA GLU A 461 -29.40 9.68 14.43
C GLU A 461 -29.22 8.21 14.01
N ASP A 462 -28.71 7.98 12.80
CA ASP A 462 -28.44 6.63 12.28
C ASP A 462 -27.31 5.95 13.05
N TYR A 463 -26.25 6.70 13.40
CA TYR A 463 -25.19 6.21 14.28
C TYR A 463 -25.76 5.73 15.62
N LEU A 464 -26.58 6.55 16.28
CA LEU A 464 -27.17 6.20 17.59
C LEU A 464 -28.06 4.96 17.49
N LYS A 465 -28.86 4.83 16.42
CA LYS A 465 -29.66 3.61 16.15
C LYS A 465 -28.76 2.38 15.99
N GLY A 466 -27.68 2.50 15.21
CA GLY A 466 -26.75 1.41 14.97
C GLY A 466 -26.01 0.95 16.23
N VAL A 467 -25.62 1.89 17.10
CA VAL A 467 -24.94 1.58 18.37
C VAL A 467 -25.83 0.76 19.32
N GLU A 468 -27.14 0.98 19.35
CA GLU A 468 -28.05 0.16 20.18
C GLU A 468 -28.02 -1.33 19.76
N ASN A 469 -27.81 -1.60 18.46
CA ASN A 469 -27.62 -2.97 18.00
C ASN A 469 -26.27 -3.55 18.44
N LEU A 470 -25.20 -2.76 18.42
CA LEU A 470 -23.88 -3.22 18.87
C LEU A 470 -23.80 -3.59 20.35
N LYS A 471 -24.63 -3.00 21.22
CA LYS A 471 -24.64 -3.32 22.66
C LYS A 471 -25.02 -4.77 22.98
N LYS A 472 -25.60 -5.50 22.02
CA LYS A 472 -25.98 -6.91 22.16
C LYS A 472 -24.80 -7.87 21.87
N ILE A 473 -23.71 -7.36 21.29
CA ILE A 473 -22.53 -8.13 20.91
C ILE A 473 -21.61 -8.30 22.14
N ASP A 474 -21.34 -9.54 22.50
CA ASP A 474 -20.24 -9.93 23.40
C ASP A 474 -19.25 -10.81 22.62
N LEU A 475 -18.08 -10.24 22.28
CA LEU A 475 -17.05 -10.95 21.52
C LEU A 475 -16.47 -12.17 22.26
N LYS A 476 -16.71 -12.30 23.58
CA LYS A 476 -16.31 -13.50 24.35
C LYS A 476 -17.14 -14.73 24.01
N GLU A 477 -18.30 -14.53 23.39
CA GLU A 477 -19.20 -15.61 22.97
C GLU A 477 -18.88 -16.12 21.55
N VAL A 478 -17.93 -15.50 20.85
CA VAL A 478 -17.43 -15.98 19.56
C VAL A 478 -16.55 -17.21 19.82
N LEU A 479 -17.10 -18.39 19.53
CA LEU A 479 -16.44 -19.67 19.75
C LEU A 479 -15.96 -20.26 18.42
N GLU A 480 -14.65 -20.38 18.27
CA GLU A 480 -14.03 -21.16 17.20
C GLU A 480 -13.90 -22.62 17.64
N ILE A 481 -14.79 -23.48 17.12
CA ILE A 481 -14.78 -24.93 17.42
C ILE A 481 -13.72 -25.64 16.55
N GLU A 482 -13.49 -25.13 15.34
CA GLU A 482 -12.47 -25.58 14.40
C GLU A 482 -11.84 -24.35 13.73
N ASP A 483 -10.49 -24.30 13.65
CA ASP A 483 -9.79 -23.24 12.92
C ASP A 483 -9.90 -23.49 11.41
N ASN A 484 -10.95 -22.91 10.84
CA ASN A 484 -11.21 -22.88 9.40
C ASN A 484 -10.83 -21.51 8.81
N THR A 485 -10.04 -20.71 9.53
CA THR A 485 -9.66 -19.35 9.12
C THR A 485 -8.82 -19.41 7.86
N ASP A 486 -9.33 -18.83 6.78
CA ASP A 486 -8.57 -18.68 5.55
C ASP A 486 -7.93 -17.30 5.52
N LEU A 487 -6.71 -17.19 6.05
CA LEU A 487 -5.91 -15.93 6.07
C LEU A 487 -5.62 -15.36 4.66
N GLN A 488 -6.15 -15.98 3.60
CA GLN A 488 -5.89 -15.63 2.21
C GLN A 488 -6.57 -14.33 1.75
N GLY A 489 -7.60 -13.87 2.50
CA GLY A 489 -8.41 -12.70 2.14
C GLY A 489 -7.91 -11.34 2.65
N GLU A 490 -7.18 -11.28 3.76
CA GLU A 490 -6.92 -10.01 4.45
C GLU A 490 -5.72 -9.24 3.88
N MET A 491 -5.89 -7.94 3.61
CA MET A 491 -4.80 -7.03 3.25
C MET A 491 -4.02 -6.64 4.49
N ALA A 492 -2.78 -7.12 4.61
CA ALA A 492 -1.82 -6.47 5.49
C ALA A 492 -1.35 -5.16 4.81
N CYS A 493 -1.56 -4.02 5.48
CA CYS A 493 -0.99 -2.72 5.09
C CYS A 493 -1.42 -2.15 3.73
N SER A 494 -2.70 -2.26 3.36
CA SER A 494 -3.26 -1.46 2.26
C SER A 494 -3.72 -0.10 2.75
N GLY A 495 -2.78 0.84 2.86
CA GLY A 495 -3.13 2.25 2.99
C GLY A 495 -3.83 2.72 1.71
N GLY A 496 -5.15 2.78 1.73
CA GLY A 496 -5.95 3.57 0.77
C GLY A 496 -6.08 3.04 -0.66
N SER A 497 -5.63 1.83 -0.99
CA SER A 497 -5.95 1.25 -2.29
C SER A 497 -7.43 0.85 -2.32
N CYS A 498 -8.26 1.65 -3.00
CA CYS A 498 -9.55 1.17 -3.50
C CYS A 498 -9.30 -0.16 -4.22
N GLU A 499 -9.99 -1.22 -3.81
CA GLU A 499 -10.14 -2.38 -4.66
C GLU A 499 -10.90 -1.90 -5.90
N ILE A 500 -10.16 -1.58 -6.96
CA ILE A 500 -10.75 -1.49 -8.29
C ILE A 500 -11.17 -2.92 -8.62
N VAL A 501 -12.46 -3.19 -8.48
CA VAL A 501 -13.11 -4.38 -9.04
C VAL A 501 -13.35 -4.14 -10.53
#